data_AF-A0A7V4Q4Y3-F1
#
_entry.id   AF-A0A7V4Q4Y3-F1
#
_cell.length_a   1.000
_cell.length_b   1.000
_cell.length_c   1.000
_cell.angle_alpha   90.00
_cell.angle_beta   90.00
_cell.angle_gamma   90.00
#
_symmetry.space_group_name_H-M   'P 1'
#
loop_
_entity.id
_entity.type
_entity.pdbx_description
1 polymer ?
#
loop_
_entity_poly.entity_id
_entity_poly.type
_entity_poly.pdbx_seq_one_letter_code
_entity_poly.pdbx_strand_id
1 'polypeptide(L)'
;MPDFRLDDRQLADLVNAILAGAGKSGPAGKKSPQVVHFEAGRRDPDNNFEKQCGPCHKMLTLRLGGVGKGDAGANLSGLFSRFYPPAAEDGKRWNAASLEKWLKNPRAIRKNSQMRPVPLDKREFDRLLAVFAETP
;
A
#
# COMPACT_ATOMS: atom_id res chain seq x y z
N MET A 1 -7.17 5.73 -4.37
CA MET A 1 -7.63 6.60 -3.28
C MET A 1 -9.11 6.39 -3.09
N PRO A 2 -9.66 6.65 -1.90
CA PRO A 2 -11.11 6.77 -1.74
C PRO A 2 -11.65 7.79 -2.76
N ASP A 3 -12.84 7.53 -3.28
CA ASP A 3 -13.58 8.54 -4.03
C ASP A 3 -14.28 9.45 -3.03
N PHE A 4 -13.73 10.66 -2.85
CA PHE A 4 -14.25 11.65 -1.91
C PHE A 4 -15.44 12.43 -2.46
N ARG A 5 -15.82 12.22 -3.74
CA ARG A 5 -16.93 12.91 -4.43
C ARG A 5 -16.98 14.41 -4.18
N LEU A 6 -15.81 15.05 -4.22
CA LEU A 6 -15.71 16.50 -4.08
C LEU A 6 -16.25 17.17 -5.34
N ASP A 7 -17.08 18.19 -5.17
CA ASP A 7 -17.41 19.09 -6.28
C ASP A 7 -16.24 20.03 -6.60
N ASP A 8 -16.32 20.73 -7.74
CA ASP A 8 -15.23 21.60 -8.21
C ASP A 8 -14.85 22.68 -7.20
N ARG A 9 -15.82 23.19 -6.43
CA ARG A 9 -15.58 24.22 -5.41
C ARG A 9 -14.87 23.60 -4.21
N GLN A 10 -15.33 22.46 -3.72
CA GLN A 10 -14.70 21.73 -2.63
C GLN A 10 -13.27 21.31 -2.98
N LEU A 11 -13.04 20.93 -4.24
CA LEU A 11 -11.71 20.60 -4.74
C LEU A 11 -10.80 21.83 -4.70
N ALA A 12 -11.29 22.98 -5.19
CA ALA A 12 -10.55 24.24 -5.15
C ALA A 12 -10.23 24.69 -3.71
N ASP A 13 -11.20 24.58 -2.81
CA ASP A 13 -11.02 24.92 -1.39
C ASP A 13 -9.99 24.02 -0.73
N LEU A 14 -10.00 22.71 -1.00
CA LEU A 14 -9.02 21.77 -0.50
C LEU A 14 -7.60 22.09 -1.00
N VAL A 15 -7.45 22.35 -2.29
CA VAL A 15 -6.15 22.72 -2.90
C VAL A 15 -5.63 24.01 -2.27
N ASN A 16 -6.48 25.03 -2.14
CA ASN A 16 -6.13 26.31 -1.52
C ASN A 16 -5.73 26.14 -0.04
N ALA A 17 -6.44 25.29 0.71
CA ALA A 17 -6.10 25.00 2.10
C ALA A 17 -4.74 24.31 2.23
N ILE A 18 -4.43 23.33 1.37
CA ILE A 18 -3.12 22.66 1.33
C ILE A 18 -2.01 23.68 1.01
N LEU A 19 -2.22 24.54 0.01
CA LEU A 19 -1.27 25.57 -0.40
C LEU A 19 -1.02 26.61 0.71
N ALA A 20 -2.08 27.10 1.34
CA ALA A 20 -1.99 28.04 2.46
C ALA A 20 -1.30 27.43 3.68
N GLY A 21 -1.50 26.13 3.92
CA GLY A 21 -0.80 25.36 4.94
C GLY A 21 0.70 25.24 4.66
N ALA A 22 1.07 24.99 3.40
CA ALA A 22 2.47 24.86 2.97
C ALA A 22 3.30 26.12 3.27
N GLY A 23 2.72 27.32 3.13
CA GLY A 23 3.38 28.58 3.45
C GLY A 23 3.60 28.82 4.95
N LYS A 24 2.87 28.11 5.82
CA LYS A 24 2.97 28.21 7.29
C LYS A 24 3.87 27.15 7.90
N SER A 25 4.01 25.99 7.25
CA SER A 25 5.01 25.00 7.62
C SER A 25 6.40 25.54 7.26
N GLY A 26 7.23 25.80 8.27
CA GLY A 26 8.64 26.16 8.08
C GLY A 26 9.37 25.16 7.16
N PRO A 27 10.55 25.52 6.62
CA PRO A 27 11.21 24.74 5.59
C PRO A 27 11.34 23.28 6.04
N ALA A 28 10.59 22.39 5.38
CA ALA A 28 10.77 20.97 5.54
C ALA A 28 12.22 20.69 5.17
N GLY A 29 13.03 20.23 6.14
CA GLY A 29 14.43 19.87 5.88
C GLY A 29 14.48 19.04 4.60
N LYS A 30 15.32 19.45 3.64
CA LYS A 30 15.34 18.93 2.25
C LYS A 30 15.27 17.40 2.26
N LYS A 31 14.07 16.84 2.15
CA LYS A 31 13.91 15.44 1.77
C LYS A 31 14.11 15.42 0.28
N SER A 32 15.19 14.80 -0.17
CA SER A 32 15.43 14.58 -1.58
C SER A 32 14.17 13.93 -2.18
N PRO A 33 13.65 14.44 -3.31
CA PRO A 33 12.59 13.77 -4.03
C PRO A 33 12.99 12.31 -4.26
N GLN A 34 12.11 11.37 -3.88
CA GLN A 34 12.33 9.99 -4.23
C GLN A 34 11.96 9.80 -5.70
N VAL A 35 12.94 9.41 -6.50
CA VAL A 35 12.71 9.05 -7.90
C VAL A 35 12.11 7.65 -7.92
N VAL A 36 10.84 7.56 -8.32
CA VAL A 36 10.17 6.28 -8.56
C VAL A 36 10.23 6.02 -10.06
N HIS A 37 10.83 4.89 -10.44
CA HIS A 37 10.89 4.48 -11.84
C HIS A 37 9.61 3.74 -12.23
N PHE A 38 8.86 4.30 -13.17
CA PHE A 38 7.76 3.61 -13.83
C PHE A 38 8.32 2.92 -15.08
N GLU A 39 8.93 1.74 -14.92
CA GLU A 39 9.31 0.94 -16.08
C GLU A 39 8.05 0.31 -16.69
N ALA A 40 7.44 1.02 -17.64
CA ALA A 40 6.38 0.47 -18.48
C ALA A 40 6.92 -0.73 -19.27
N GLY A 41 6.73 -1.95 -18.76
CA GLY A 41 7.00 -3.18 -19.51
C GLY A 41 7.82 -4.25 -18.81
N ARG A 42 8.52 -3.96 -17.70
CA ARG A 42 9.12 -5.04 -16.88
C ARG A 42 8.10 -5.57 -15.89
N ARG A 43 7.12 -6.32 -16.39
CA ARG A 43 6.46 -7.31 -15.54
C ARG A 43 7.51 -8.35 -15.22
N ASP A 44 8.07 -8.29 -14.01
CA ASP A 44 8.79 -9.42 -13.47
C ASP A 44 7.77 -10.58 -13.37
N PRO A 45 7.87 -11.60 -14.24
CA PRO A 45 6.92 -12.70 -14.23
C PRO A 45 7.03 -13.50 -12.93
N ASP A 46 8.05 -13.29 -12.09
CA ASP A 46 8.20 -13.89 -10.78
C ASP A 46 7.74 -12.99 -9.62
N ASN A 47 7.21 -11.79 -9.92
CA ASN A 47 6.58 -10.95 -8.91
C ASN A 47 5.30 -11.60 -8.38
N ASN A 48 5.43 -12.29 -7.26
CA ASN A 48 4.34 -12.98 -6.61
C ASN A 48 3.27 -12.02 -6.05
N PHE A 49 3.59 -10.75 -5.80
CA PHE A 49 2.57 -9.75 -5.48
C PHE A 49 1.59 -9.58 -6.63
N GLU A 50 2.06 -9.40 -7.87
CA GLU A 50 1.18 -9.25 -9.05
C GLU A 50 0.25 -10.45 -9.21
N LYS A 51 0.76 -11.67 -8.99
CA LYS A 51 0.00 -12.92 -9.14
C LYS A 51 -1.03 -13.12 -8.01
N GLN A 52 -0.59 -12.97 -6.76
CA GLN A 52 -1.37 -13.39 -5.59
C GLN A 52 -2.21 -12.26 -4.98
N CYS A 53 -1.74 -11.01 -5.11
CA CYS A 53 -2.36 -9.83 -4.48
C CYS A 53 -2.91 -8.85 -5.52
N GLY A 54 -2.23 -8.71 -6.65
CA GLY A 54 -2.49 -7.73 -7.71
C GLY A 54 -3.91 -7.73 -8.32
N PRO A 55 -4.65 -8.87 -8.38
CA PRO A 55 -6.03 -8.85 -8.85
C PRO A 55 -6.98 -8.05 -7.95
N CYS A 56 -6.69 -7.95 -6.65
CA CYS A 56 -7.55 -7.25 -5.68
C CYS A 56 -6.91 -5.97 -5.14
N HIS A 57 -5.58 -5.95 -5.04
CA HIS A 57 -4.82 -4.87 -4.43
C HIS A 57 -3.94 -4.16 -5.45
N LYS A 58 -3.59 -2.93 -5.10
CA LYS A 58 -2.53 -2.15 -5.73
C LYS A 58 -1.54 -1.67 -4.69
N MET A 59 -0.30 -1.43 -5.12
CA MET A 59 0.77 -0.96 -4.27
C MET A 59 1.79 -0.16 -5.09
N LEU A 60 2.42 0.83 -4.47
CA LEU A 60 3.56 1.56 -5.00
C LEU A 60 4.84 1.05 -4.32
N THR A 61 5.83 0.65 -5.11
CA THR A 61 7.17 0.28 -4.63
C THR A 61 8.22 1.17 -5.27
N LEU A 62 9.40 1.24 -4.64
CA LEU A 62 10.51 2.05 -5.11
C LEU A 62 11.08 1.56 -6.45
N ARG A 63 11.23 0.24 -6.62
CA ARG A 63 11.93 -0.34 -7.78
C ARG A 63 11.01 -0.72 -8.94
N LEU A 64 9.82 -1.21 -8.63
CA LEU A 64 8.87 -1.69 -9.66
C LEU A 64 7.81 -0.64 -10.01
N GLY A 65 7.78 0.48 -9.29
CA GLY A 65 6.73 1.48 -9.43
C GLY A 65 5.38 0.93 -8.97
N GLY A 66 4.33 1.22 -9.73
CA GLY A 66 2.98 0.73 -9.42
C GLY A 66 2.80 -0.74 -9.80
N VAL A 67 2.46 -1.58 -8.83
CA VAL A 67 2.17 -3.01 -9.01
C VAL A 67 0.74 -3.35 -8.62
N GLY A 68 0.17 -4.33 -9.31
CA GLY A 68 -1.24 -4.70 -9.13
C GLY A 68 -2.22 -3.66 -9.69
N LYS A 69 -3.44 -4.11 -9.98
CA LYS A 69 -4.46 -3.29 -10.65
C LYS A 69 -5.82 -3.32 -9.95
N GLY A 70 -6.00 -4.21 -8.98
CA GLY A 70 -7.25 -4.34 -8.26
C GLY A 70 -7.57 -3.16 -7.35
N ASP A 71 -8.86 -2.91 -7.19
CA ASP A 71 -9.45 -1.88 -6.35
C ASP A 71 -10.46 -2.44 -5.32
N ALA A 72 -10.82 -3.72 -5.42
CA ALA A 72 -11.66 -4.41 -4.45
C ALA A 72 -11.01 -4.47 -3.05
N GLY A 73 -9.67 -4.52 -2.98
CA GLY A 73 -8.88 -4.48 -1.76
C GLY A 73 -8.23 -3.11 -1.53
N ALA A 74 -7.86 -2.85 -0.27
CA ALA A 74 -7.15 -1.60 0.07
C ALA A 74 -5.83 -1.46 -0.70
N ASN A 75 -5.42 -0.22 -0.97
CA ASN A 75 -4.06 0.06 -1.44
C ASN A 75 -3.07 -0.32 -0.34
N LEU A 76 -2.07 -1.15 -0.66
CA LEU A 76 -1.10 -1.70 0.31
C LEU A 76 0.24 -0.94 0.33
N SER A 77 0.31 0.22 -0.32
CA SER A 77 1.50 1.08 -0.32
C SER A 77 1.90 1.46 1.10
N GLY A 78 3.15 1.17 1.46
CA GLY A 78 3.71 1.47 2.77
C GLY A 78 3.13 0.63 3.89
N LEU A 79 2.62 -0.59 3.64
CA LEU A 79 1.99 -1.47 4.64
C LEU A 79 2.71 -1.53 6.00
N PHE A 80 4.05 -1.61 5.99
CA PHE A 80 4.88 -1.68 7.20
C PHE A 80 5.40 -0.32 7.69
N SER A 81 5.05 0.75 7.00
CA SER A 81 5.42 2.11 7.39
C SER A 81 4.54 2.63 8.52
N ARG A 82 5.01 3.69 9.18
CA ARG A 82 4.23 4.42 10.20
C ARG A 82 2.99 5.13 9.66
N PHE A 83 2.90 5.32 8.33
CA PHE A 83 1.85 6.06 7.66
C PHE A 83 0.68 5.18 7.23
N TYR A 84 0.86 3.86 7.22
CA TYR A 84 -0.24 2.94 6.97
C TYR A 84 -1.15 2.86 8.19
N PRO A 85 -2.49 2.86 8.00
CA PRO A 85 -3.43 2.77 9.12
C PRO A 85 -3.15 1.52 9.99
N PRO A 86 -3.13 1.67 11.31
CA PRO A 86 -2.92 0.55 12.22
C PRO A 86 -4.18 -0.31 12.24
N ALA A 87 -4.27 -1.23 11.28
CA ALA A 87 -5.45 -2.03 11.01
C ALA A 87 -5.19 -3.53 11.21
N ALA A 88 -4.01 -3.94 11.68
CA ALA A 88 -3.80 -5.35 12.04
C ALA A 88 -4.67 -5.75 13.24
N GLU A 89 -4.52 -6.97 13.73
CA GLU A 89 -5.22 -7.46 14.93
C GLU A 89 -5.09 -6.46 16.10
N ASP A 90 -6.19 -6.19 16.79
CA ASP A 90 -6.31 -5.22 17.89
C ASP A 90 -5.88 -3.77 17.55
N GLY A 91 -5.96 -3.37 16.28
CA GLY A 91 -5.55 -2.03 15.86
C GLY A 91 -4.03 -1.82 15.94
N LYS A 92 -3.25 -2.90 15.81
CA LYS A 92 -1.78 -2.83 15.74
C LYS A 92 -1.33 -2.45 14.33
N ARG A 93 -0.06 -2.04 14.21
CA ARG A 93 0.59 -1.88 12.90
C ARG A 93 0.90 -3.25 12.29
N TRP A 94 0.88 -3.29 10.95
CA TRP A 94 1.30 -4.46 10.22
C TRP A 94 2.81 -4.69 10.34
N ASN A 95 3.18 -5.96 10.37
CA ASN A 95 4.55 -6.47 10.30
C ASN A 95 4.52 -7.86 9.64
N ALA A 96 5.69 -8.46 9.41
CA ALA A 96 5.78 -9.77 8.76
C ALA A 96 4.93 -10.86 9.46
N ALA A 97 5.03 -10.98 10.79
CA ALA A 97 4.30 -12.02 11.54
C ALA A 97 2.77 -11.85 11.48
N SER A 98 2.27 -10.62 11.66
CA SER A 98 0.84 -10.32 11.55
C SER A 98 0.31 -10.50 10.13
N LEU A 99 1.12 -10.18 9.12
CA LEU A 99 0.79 -10.44 7.72
C LEU A 99 0.72 -11.94 7.45
N GLU A 100 1.68 -12.73 7.92
CA GLU A 100 1.66 -14.18 7.75
C GLU A 100 0.40 -14.81 8.36
N LYS A 101 0.06 -14.42 9.59
CA LYS A 101 -1.17 -14.88 10.26
C LYS A 101 -2.42 -14.48 9.47
N TRP A 102 -2.45 -13.25 8.94
CA TRP A 102 -3.55 -12.76 8.11
C TRP A 102 -3.69 -13.56 6.82
N LEU A 103 -2.60 -13.80 6.07
CA LEU A 103 -2.65 -14.54 4.81
C LEU A 103 -3.13 -15.99 5.01
N LYS A 104 -2.76 -16.63 6.12
CA LYS A 104 -3.21 -17.99 6.47
C LYS A 104 -4.71 -18.05 6.76
N ASN A 105 -5.25 -17.10 7.53
CA ASN A 105 -6.67 -17.06 7.84
C ASN A 105 -7.16 -15.63 8.13
N PRO A 106 -7.58 -14.86 7.09
CA PRO A 106 -8.08 -13.50 7.27
C PRO A 106 -9.29 -13.44 8.21
N ARG A 107 -10.13 -14.47 8.17
CA ARG A 107 -11.37 -14.57 8.95
C ARG A 107 -11.13 -14.86 10.43
N ALA A 108 -9.95 -15.35 10.81
CA ALA A 108 -9.57 -15.47 12.22
C ALA A 108 -9.30 -14.10 12.87
N ILE A 109 -8.77 -13.14 12.10
CA ILE A 109 -8.46 -11.79 12.61
C ILE A 109 -9.66 -10.86 12.37
N ARG A 110 -10.31 -10.94 11.21
CA ARG A 110 -11.51 -10.16 10.88
C ARG A 110 -12.60 -11.07 10.32
N LYS A 111 -13.59 -11.39 11.16
CA LYS A 111 -14.66 -12.36 10.85
C LYS A 111 -15.36 -12.13 9.50
N ASN A 112 -15.58 -10.86 9.13
CA ASN A 112 -16.30 -10.49 7.90
C ASN A 112 -15.38 -10.24 6.69
N SER A 113 -14.10 -10.62 6.78
CA SER A 113 -13.16 -10.45 5.67
C SER A 113 -13.60 -11.25 4.44
N GLN A 114 -13.70 -10.57 3.30
CA GLN A 114 -13.92 -11.17 1.99
C GLN A 114 -12.62 -11.71 1.37
N MET A 115 -11.46 -11.36 1.95
CA MET A 115 -10.18 -11.86 1.47
C MET A 115 -10.08 -13.36 1.73
N ARG A 116 -9.83 -14.13 0.67
CA ARG A 116 -9.55 -15.56 0.77
C ARG A 116 -8.16 -15.78 1.38
N PRO A 117 -7.94 -16.88 2.10
CA PRO A 117 -6.58 -17.31 2.46
C PRO A 117 -5.69 -17.37 1.22
N VAL A 118 -4.44 -16.93 1.36
CA VAL A 118 -3.42 -16.98 0.31
C VAL A 118 -2.35 -17.96 0.79
N PRO A 119 -2.43 -19.24 0.40
CA PRO A 119 -1.42 -20.22 0.78
C PRO A 119 -0.12 -19.89 0.06
N LEU A 120 0.88 -19.46 0.83
CA LEU A 120 2.24 -19.22 0.32
C LEU A 120 3.17 -20.20 1.03
N ASP A 121 4.09 -20.80 0.28
CA ASP A 121 5.23 -21.44 0.89
C ASP A 121 6.21 -20.41 1.49
N LYS A 122 7.22 -20.88 2.21
CA LYS A 122 8.20 -19.99 2.85
C LYS A 122 8.94 -19.10 1.85
N ARG A 123 9.36 -19.66 0.71
CA ARG A 123 10.11 -18.91 -0.32
C ARG A 123 9.23 -17.87 -1.01
N GLU A 124 7.97 -18.19 -1.23
CA GLU A 124 6.98 -17.24 -1.73
C GLU A 124 6.72 -16.14 -0.70
N PHE A 125 6.54 -16.47 0.56
CA PHE A 125 6.33 -15.47 1.60
C PHE A 125 7.54 -14.53 1.73
N ASP A 126 8.76 -15.06 1.72
CA ASP A 126 9.99 -14.26 1.77
C ASP A 126 10.11 -13.30 0.57
N ARG A 127 9.77 -13.78 -0.64
CA ARG A 127 9.71 -12.93 -1.84
C ARG A 127 8.65 -11.84 -1.72
N LEU A 128 7.48 -12.15 -1.17
CA LEU A 128 6.43 -11.16 -0.95
C LEU A 128 6.89 -10.07 0.03
N LEU A 129 7.57 -10.46 1.11
CA LEU A 129 8.12 -9.53 2.09
C LEU A 129 9.18 -8.61 1.47
N ALA A 130 10.01 -9.11 0.55
CA ALA A 130 10.98 -8.29 -0.18
C ALA A 130 10.28 -7.16 -0.94
N VAL A 131 9.15 -7.44 -1.61
CA VAL A 131 8.38 -6.40 -2.32
C VAL A 131 7.81 -5.37 -1.35
N PHE A 132 7.30 -5.77 -0.18
CA PHE A 132 6.80 -4.84 0.83
C PHE A 132 7.90 -4.01 1.50
N ALA A 133 9.11 -4.54 1.63
CA ALA A 133 10.26 -3.82 2.19
C ALA A 133 10.75 -2.69 1.27
N GLU A 134 10.44 -2.75 -0.03
CA GLU A 134 10.77 -1.72 -1.02
C GLU A 134 9.80 -0.51 -1.01
N THR A 135 9.09 -0.26 0.09
CA THR A 135 8.12 0.86 0.14
C THR A 135 8.79 2.21 0.46
N PRO A 136 8.33 3.30 -0.19
CA PRO A 136 8.92 4.65 -0.09
C PRO A 136 8.84 5.31 1.30
#